data_AF-A0A0P9F179-F1
#
_entry.id   AF-A0A0P9F179-F1
#
_cell.length_a   1.000
_cell.length_b   1.000
_cell.length_c   1.000
_cell.angle_alpha   90.00
_cell.angle_beta   90.00
_cell.angle_gamma   90.00
#
_symmetry.space_group_name_H-M   'P 1'
#
loop_
_entity.id
_entity.type
_entity.pdbx_description
1 polymer ?
#
loop_
_entity_poly.entity_id
_entity_poly.type
_entity_poly.pdbx_seq_one_letter_code
_entity_poly.pdbx_strand_id
1 'polypeptide(L)'
;VGTVTRQICERARLTDLVVVSLSYPPGAEALARLRSGFRSLLQRCPRPILAAPVPAMPIASALLPYDGSPKAEEALFAATYLALSWKIGLTVLTVSDGQETTEATQQRARDYLERHGVQANYVLAEGAAGVLISETARERRCDMVVIGSYGFNPLLEIMLGSSVDQVLRESRVPVLLCR
;
A
#
# COMPACT_ATOMS: atom_id res chain seq x y z
N VAL A 1 -3.31 -31.78 -2.87
CA VAL A 1 -2.53 -30.64 -2.32
C VAL A 1 -3.16 -29.37 -2.87
N GLY A 2 -3.75 -28.52 -2.02
CA GLY A 2 -4.54 -27.36 -2.46
C GLY A 2 -3.67 -26.21 -3.01
N THR A 3 -4.29 -25.30 -3.76
CA THR A 3 -3.68 -24.07 -4.33
C THR A 3 -2.92 -23.28 -3.24
N VAL A 4 -1.65 -22.97 -3.50
CA VAL A 4 -0.69 -22.29 -2.59
C VAL A 4 -1.31 -21.14 -1.79
N THR A 5 -2.13 -20.30 -2.44
CA THR A 5 -2.86 -19.19 -1.80
C THR A 5 -3.70 -19.62 -0.59
N ARG A 6 -4.42 -20.76 -0.68
CA ARG A 6 -5.26 -21.24 0.43
C ARG A 6 -4.41 -21.57 1.66
N GLN A 7 -3.29 -22.25 1.45
CA GLN A 7 -2.39 -22.62 2.55
C GLN A 7 -1.72 -21.39 3.18
N ILE A 8 -1.38 -20.38 2.38
CA ILE A 8 -0.87 -19.11 2.90
C ILE A 8 -1.95 -18.43 3.75
N CYS A 9 -3.19 -18.29 3.26
CA CYS A 9 -4.27 -17.67 4.03
C CYS A 9 -4.61 -18.42 5.33
N GLU A 10 -4.58 -19.75 5.32
CA GLU A 10 -4.80 -20.56 6.53
C GLU A 10 -3.73 -20.29 7.58
N ARG A 11 -2.45 -20.26 7.18
CA ARG A 11 -1.34 -19.97 8.10
C ARG A 11 -1.29 -18.51 8.54
N ALA A 12 -1.68 -17.58 7.66
CA ALA A 12 -1.68 -16.14 7.94
C ALA A 12 -2.56 -15.76 9.13
N ARG A 13 -3.54 -16.57 9.51
CA ARG A 13 -4.35 -16.35 10.72
C ARG A 13 -3.50 -16.33 12.00
N LEU A 14 -2.39 -17.06 12.00
CA LEU A 14 -1.46 -17.20 13.14
C LEU A 14 -0.26 -16.23 13.08
N THR A 15 -0.26 -15.27 12.15
CA THR A 15 0.83 -14.31 11.94
C THR A 15 0.29 -12.89 11.88
N ASP A 16 1.14 -11.89 12.06
CA ASP A 16 0.73 -10.48 11.96
C ASP A 16 1.00 -9.86 10.58
N LEU A 17 1.92 -10.45 9.80
CA LEU A 17 2.32 -9.95 8.48
C LEU A 17 2.66 -11.12 7.54
N VAL A 18 2.23 -11.04 6.29
CA VAL A 18 2.66 -11.94 5.22
C VAL A 18 3.64 -11.21 4.32
N VAL A 19 4.85 -11.73 4.14
CA VAL A 19 5.85 -11.17 3.23
C VAL A 19 5.89 -12.00 1.96
N VAL A 20 5.81 -11.34 0.81
CA VAL A 20 5.93 -11.97 -0.52
C VAL A 20 6.96 -11.25 -1.37
N SER A 21 7.67 -12.00 -2.21
CA SER A 21 8.61 -11.44 -3.17
C SER A 21 7.88 -10.77 -4.34
N LEU A 22 8.16 -9.49 -4.59
CA LEU A 22 7.91 -8.83 -5.87
C LEU A 22 9.08 -9.16 -6.80
N SER A 23 8.97 -10.23 -7.57
CA SER A 23 9.95 -10.53 -8.60
C SER A 23 9.74 -9.59 -9.80
N TYR A 24 10.70 -8.72 -10.10
CA TYR A 24 10.64 -7.81 -11.25
C TYR A 24 11.85 -7.95 -12.18
N PRO A 25 11.68 -8.32 -13.47
CA PRO A 25 10.78 -9.34 -13.99
C PRO A 25 11.55 -10.62 -14.41
N PRO A 26 11.07 -11.85 -14.15
CA PRO A 26 11.54 -13.03 -14.85
C PRO A 26 10.47 -13.50 -15.84
N GLY A 27 10.54 -13.03 -17.08
CA GLY A 27 9.70 -13.52 -18.20
C GLY A 27 8.18 -13.28 -18.08
N ALA A 28 7.48 -13.29 -19.20
CA ALA A 28 6.03 -13.12 -19.28
C ALA A 28 5.24 -14.19 -18.48
N GLU A 29 5.86 -15.31 -18.13
CA GLU A 29 5.22 -16.48 -17.51
C GLU A 29 5.12 -16.40 -15.97
N ALA A 30 6.09 -15.81 -15.26
CA ALA A 30 6.04 -15.69 -13.80
C ALA A 30 4.97 -14.67 -13.34
N LEU A 31 4.82 -13.58 -14.11
CA LEU A 31 3.79 -12.57 -13.89
C LEU A 31 2.37 -13.13 -14.11
N ALA A 32 2.21 -14.08 -15.04
CA ALA A 32 0.93 -14.74 -15.30
C ALA A 32 0.47 -15.63 -14.13
N ARG A 33 1.41 -16.28 -13.43
CA ARG A 33 1.10 -17.10 -12.23
C ARG A 33 0.83 -16.25 -11.00
N LEU A 34 1.48 -15.10 -10.87
CA LEU A 34 1.17 -14.10 -9.85
C LEU A 34 -0.22 -13.49 -10.08
N ARG A 35 -0.63 -13.23 -11.33
CA ARG A 35 -1.94 -12.61 -11.63
C ARG A 35 -3.16 -13.34 -11.07
N SER A 36 -3.17 -14.67 -10.99
CA SER A 36 -4.30 -15.43 -10.42
C SER A 36 -4.16 -15.70 -8.93
N GLY A 37 -2.96 -16.11 -8.48
CA GLY A 37 -2.70 -16.50 -7.08
C GLY A 37 -2.47 -15.33 -6.13
N PHE A 38 -1.75 -14.28 -6.58
CA PHE A 38 -1.42 -13.11 -5.78
C PHE A 38 -2.64 -12.21 -5.59
N ARG A 39 -3.43 -11.97 -6.64
CA ARG A 39 -4.73 -11.27 -6.53
C ARG A 39 -5.68 -11.96 -5.56
N SER A 40 -5.75 -13.30 -5.62
CA SER A 40 -6.55 -14.07 -4.66
C SER A 40 -5.98 -14.00 -3.24
N LEU A 41 -4.65 -13.99 -3.09
CA LEU A 41 -4.00 -13.84 -1.80
C LEU A 41 -4.30 -12.47 -1.20
N LEU A 42 -4.11 -11.43 -1.98
CA LEU A 42 -4.46 -10.05 -1.68
C LEU A 42 -5.90 -9.92 -1.19
N GLN A 43 -6.87 -10.45 -1.93
CA GLN A 43 -8.29 -10.39 -1.56
C GLN A 43 -8.61 -11.20 -0.28
N ARG A 44 -8.00 -12.38 -0.09
CA ARG A 44 -8.42 -13.36 0.92
C ARG A 44 -7.51 -13.43 2.15
N CYS A 45 -6.33 -12.83 2.11
CA CYS A 45 -5.39 -12.87 3.21
C CYS A 45 -5.97 -12.06 4.37
N PRO A 46 -6.10 -12.64 5.58
CA PRO A 46 -6.67 -11.95 6.73
C PRO A 46 -5.72 -10.93 7.36
N ARG A 47 -4.49 -10.78 6.83
CA ARG A 47 -3.42 -9.94 7.38
C ARG A 47 -2.85 -9.00 6.34
N PRO A 48 -2.21 -7.89 6.76
CA PRO A 48 -1.41 -7.06 5.87
C PRO A 48 -0.40 -7.89 5.08
N ILE A 49 -0.14 -7.46 3.84
CA ILE A 49 0.85 -8.11 2.97
C ILE A 49 1.96 -7.12 2.64
N LEU A 50 3.19 -7.49 2.95
CA LEU A 50 4.38 -6.78 2.49
C LEU A 50 4.87 -7.43 1.20
N ALA A 51 4.66 -6.75 0.08
CA ALA A 51 5.21 -7.13 -1.20
C ALA A 51 6.59 -6.48 -1.35
N ALA A 52 7.67 -7.25 -1.22
CA ALA A 52 9.04 -6.74 -1.15
C ALA A 52 9.87 -7.15 -2.37
N PRO A 53 10.57 -6.21 -3.04
CA PRO A 53 11.52 -6.56 -4.10
C PRO A 53 12.75 -7.28 -3.51
N VAL A 54 13.50 -7.95 -4.39
CA VAL A 54 14.76 -8.63 -4.06
C VAL A 54 15.90 -7.96 -4.86
N PRO A 55 17.03 -7.57 -4.24
CA PRO A 55 17.41 -7.78 -2.83
C PRO A 55 16.68 -6.86 -1.85
N ALA A 56 16.74 -7.20 -0.55
CA ALA A 56 16.20 -6.37 0.52
C ALA A 56 16.92 -5.02 0.59
N MET A 57 16.17 -3.98 0.96
CA MET A 57 16.65 -2.60 1.01
C MET A 57 16.34 -1.98 2.38
N PRO A 58 17.20 -1.09 2.90
CA PRO A 58 16.89 -0.34 4.12
C PRO A 58 15.70 0.59 3.88
N ILE A 59 14.85 0.75 4.91
CA ILE A 59 13.69 1.64 4.87
C ILE A 59 13.98 2.82 5.79
N ALA A 60 14.20 4.00 5.21
CA ALA A 60 14.38 5.25 5.95
C ALA A 60 13.23 6.23 5.74
N SER A 61 12.39 5.98 4.73
CA SER A 61 11.26 6.83 4.36
C SER A 61 10.10 6.03 3.76
N ALA A 62 8.86 6.47 4.02
CA ALA A 62 7.65 5.86 3.48
C ALA A 62 6.74 6.89 2.79
N LEU A 63 6.08 6.42 1.74
CA LEU A 63 4.97 7.12 1.08
C LEU A 63 3.64 6.52 1.52
N LEU A 64 2.71 7.37 1.94
CA LEU A 64 1.31 7.04 2.23
C LEU A 64 0.40 7.72 1.20
N PRO A 65 -0.12 6.98 0.22
CA PRO A 65 -1.25 7.43 -0.59
C PRO A 65 -2.52 7.46 0.27
N TYR A 66 -3.22 8.59 0.30
CA TYR A 66 -4.37 8.80 1.17
C TYR A 66 -5.50 9.56 0.47
N ASP A 67 -6.65 8.90 0.37
CA ASP A 67 -7.88 9.39 -0.25
C ASP A 67 -9.03 9.54 0.76
N GLY A 68 -8.77 9.36 2.07
CA GLY A 68 -9.79 9.41 3.13
C GLY A 68 -10.75 8.22 3.17
N SER A 69 -10.57 7.21 2.30
CA SER A 69 -11.38 6.00 2.34
C SER A 69 -11.04 5.13 3.57
N PRO A 70 -11.94 4.23 4.03
CA PRO A 70 -11.67 3.37 5.19
C PRO A 70 -10.37 2.55 5.08
N LYS A 71 -10.04 2.06 3.89
CA LYS A 71 -8.77 1.35 3.62
C LYS A 71 -7.54 2.26 3.75
N ALA A 72 -7.68 3.55 3.43
CA ALA A 72 -6.62 4.53 3.56
C ALA A 72 -6.42 4.97 5.01
N GLU A 73 -7.48 4.95 5.84
CA GLU A 73 -7.36 5.14 7.30
C GLU A 73 -6.53 4.04 7.96
N GLU A 74 -6.71 2.79 7.52
CA GLU A 74 -5.91 1.65 8.02
C GLU A 74 -4.44 1.78 7.60
N ALA A 75 -4.19 2.26 6.39
CA ALA A 75 -2.84 2.59 5.94
C ALA A 75 -2.24 3.78 6.70
N LEU A 76 -3.05 4.79 7.04
CA LEU A 76 -2.63 5.93 7.85
C LEU A 76 -2.23 5.48 9.27
N PHE A 77 -3.03 4.63 9.89
CA PHE A 77 -2.70 4.01 11.18
C PHE A 77 -1.37 3.25 11.10
N ALA A 78 -1.23 2.36 10.12
CA ALA A 78 -0.01 1.57 9.94
C ALA A 78 1.23 2.44 9.67
N ALA A 79 1.12 3.43 8.77
CA ALA A 79 2.20 4.34 8.44
C ALA A 79 2.63 5.18 9.66
N THR A 80 1.68 5.63 10.48
CA THR A 80 1.95 6.36 11.73
C THR A 80 2.73 5.48 12.70
N TYR A 81 2.28 4.23 12.91
CA TYR A 81 2.97 3.27 13.76
C TYR A 81 4.40 2.99 13.29
N LEU A 82 4.60 2.81 11.98
CA LEU A 82 5.92 2.57 11.39
C LEU A 82 6.82 3.79 11.50
N ALA A 83 6.31 4.99 11.25
CA ALA A 83 7.05 6.24 11.39
C ALA A 83 7.60 6.41 12.82
N LEU A 84 6.78 6.14 13.83
CA LEU A 84 7.19 6.20 15.24
C LEU A 84 8.17 5.08 15.62
N SER A 85 7.85 3.84 15.25
CA SER A 85 8.61 2.67 15.68
C SER A 85 9.98 2.58 15.00
N TRP A 86 10.05 2.96 13.73
CA TRP A 86 11.28 2.87 12.92
C TRP A 86 11.98 4.22 12.78
N LYS A 87 11.39 5.32 13.25
CA LYS A 87 11.92 6.69 13.13
C LYS A 87 12.22 7.06 11.66
N ILE A 88 11.30 6.68 10.77
CA ILE A 88 11.41 6.95 9.33
C ILE A 88 10.64 8.21 8.94
N GLY A 89 11.08 8.87 7.87
CA GLY A 89 10.34 9.98 7.28
C GLY A 89 9.03 9.51 6.65
N LEU A 90 7.99 10.34 6.73
CA LEU A 90 6.69 10.05 6.12
C LEU A 90 6.32 11.13 5.11
N THR A 91 5.86 10.72 3.94
CA THR A 91 5.23 11.59 2.94
C THR A 91 3.80 11.14 2.71
N VAL A 92 2.83 12.03 2.83
CA VAL A 92 1.42 11.78 2.52
C VAL A 92 1.10 12.36 1.16
N LEU A 93 0.62 11.53 0.24
CA LEU A 93 0.15 11.92 -1.08
C LEU A 93 -1.36 11.82 -1.13
N THR A 94 -2.03 12.92 -1.45
CA THR A 94 -3.47 12.94 -1.72
C THR A 94 -3.67 13.33 -3.19
N VAL A 95 -4.45 12.51 -3.90
CA VAL A 95 -4.70 12.67 -5.34
C VAL A 95 -6.13 13.14 -5.56
N SER A 96 -6.29 14.24 -6.29
CA SER A 96 -7.56 14.77 -6.77
C SER A 96 -7.99 14.09 -8.07
N ASP A 97 -9.29 13.85 -8.23
CA ASP A 97 -9.93 13.49 -9.50
C ASP A 97 -10.77 14.63 -10.09
N GLY A 98 -10.56 15.87 -9.63
CA GLY A 98 -11.24 17.06 -10.14
C GLY A 98 -12.53 17.44 -9.38
N GLN A 99 -12.84 16.77 -8.26
CA GLN A 99 -13.85 17.20 -7.29
C GLN A 99 -13.17 17.75 -6.02
N GLU A 100 -13.72 18.82 -5.43
CA GLU A 100 -13.16 19.73 -4.40
C GLU A 100 -12.67 19.10 -3.07
N THR A 101 -12.62 17.77 -2.93
CA THR A 101 -12.43 17.09 -1.64
C THR A 101 -10.98 16.69 -1.33
N THR A 102 -9.97 17.47 -1.74
CA THR A 102 -8.56 17.11 -1.50
C THR A 102 -7.92 17.78 -0.29
N GLU A 103 -8.16 19.07 -0.05
CA GLU A 103 -7.58 19.78 1.09
C GLU A 103 -8.13 19.28 2.42
N ALA A 104 -9.46 19.13 2.53
CA ALA A 104 -10.09 18.58 3.73
C ALA A 104 -9.64 17.14 4.01
N THR A 105 -9.46 16.33 2.96
CA THR A 105 -8.94 14.97 3.07
C THR A 105 -7.50 14.99 3.57
N GLN A 106 -6.62 15.78 2.97
CA GLN A 106 -5.24 15.89 3.44
C GLN A 106 -5.15 16.46 4.86
N GLN A 107 -6.02 17.40 5.22
CA GLN A 107 -6.10 17.96 6.56
C GLN A 107 -6.46 16.89 7.60
N ARG A 108 -7.33 15.93 7.26
CA ARG A 108 -7.66 14.80 8.13
C ARG A 108 -6.42 13.96 8.47
N ALA A 109 -5.62 13.61 7.47
CA ALA A 109 -4.36 12.90 7.68
C ALA A 109 -3.36 13.74 8.49
N ARG A 110 -3.31 15.05 8.25
CA ARG A 110 -2.48 15.99 9.02
C ARG A 110 -2.86 16.00 10.50
N ASP A 111 -4.12 16.26 10.82
CA ASP A 111 -4.63 16.28 12.18
C ASP A 111 -4.34 14.97 12.92
N TYR A 112 -4.53 13.83 12.24
CA TYR A 112 -4.25 12.52 12.79
C TYR A 112 -2.77 12.35 13.14
N LEU A 113 -1.86 12.68 12.22
CA LEU A 113 -0.42 12.53 12.41
C LEU A 113 0.12 13.47 13.50
N GLU A 114 -0.34 14.72 13.51
CA GLU A 114 0.06 15.72 14.51
C GLU A 114 -0.36 15.29 15.92
N ARG A 115 -1.57 14.75 16.10
CA ARG A 115 -2.03 14.20 17.40
C ARG A 115 -1.17 13.05 17.92
N HIS A 116 -0.50 12.31 17.03
CA HIS A 116 0.41 11.22 17.38
C HIS A 116 1.88 11.64 17.40
N GLY A 117 2.18 12.93 17.19
CA GLY A 117 3.55 13.47 17.19
C GLY A 117 4.38 13.06 15.99
N VAL A 118 3.76 12.70 14.86
CA VAL A 118 4.46 12.35 13.61
C VAL A 118 4.49 13.55 12.68
N GLN A 119 5.70 13.96 12.28
CA GLN A 119 5.89 14.95 11.22
C GLN A 119 5.90 14.25 9.86
N ALA A 120 5.18 14.82 8.89
CA ALA A 120 5.15 14.32 7.53
C ALA A 120 5.23 15.45 6.50
N ASN A 121 5.71 15.12 5.31
CA ASN A 121 5.58 15.96 4.13
C ASN A 121 4.22 15.70 3.48
N TYR A 122 3.58 16.74 2.96
CA TYR A 122 2.27 16.64 2.33
C TYR A 122 2.35 17.04 0.86
N VAL A 123 1.81 16.19 -0.01
CA VAL A 123 1.76 16.40 -1.47
C VAL A 123 0.31 16.30 -1.92
N LEU A 124 -0.19 17.37 -2.54
CA LEU A 124 -1.42 17.37 -3.30
C LEU A 124 -1.06 17.23 -4.78
N ALA A 125 -1.70 16.30 -5.48
CA ALA A 125 -1.53 16.12 -6.91
C ALA A 125 -2.88 15.85 -7.57
N GLU A 126 -2.98 16.10 -8.86
CA GLU A 126 -4.18 15.82 -9.66
C GLU A 126 -3.83 14.88 -10.80
N GLY A 127 -4.65 13.85 -11.01
CA GLY A 127 -4.47 12.90 -12.11
C GLY A 127 -4.61 11.44 -11.68
N ALA A 128 -3.97 10.54 -12.45
CA ALA A 128 -4.10 9.10 -12.24
C ALA A 128 -3.31 8.65 -10.99
N ALA A 129 -4.03 8.26 -9.93
CA ALA A 129 -3.41 7.93 -8.64
C ALA A 129 -2.28 6.88 -8.73
N GLY A 130 -2.43 5.82 -9.52
CA GLY A 130 -1.39 4.79 -9.66
C GLY A 130 -0.07 5.36 -10.19
N VAL A 131 -0.14 6.22 -11.21
CA VAL A 131 1.02 6.91 -11.80
C VAL A 131 1.64 7.86 -10.78
N LEU A 132 0.82 8.72 -10.18
CA LEU A 132 1.27 9.73 -9.23
C LEU A 132 1.91 9.12 -7.97
N ILE A 133 1.44 7.97 -7.51
CA ILE A 133 2.05 7.24 -6.40
C ILE A 133 3.45 6.76 -6.79
N SER A 134 3.60 6.10 -7.94
CA SER A 134 4.90 5.63 -8.45
C SER A 134 5.88 6.80 -8.66
N GLU A 135 5.42 7.90 -9.25
CA GLU A 135 6.22 9.10 -9.50
C GLU A 135 6.64 9.79 -8.20
N THR A 136 5.69 10.02 -7.28
CA THR A 136 5.98 10.66 -5.99
C THR A 136 6.95 9.82 -5.17
N ALA A 137 6.80 8.49 -5.15
CA ALA A 137 7.73 7.60 -4.45
C ALA A 137 9.16 7.78 -4.99
N ARG A 138 9.31 7.88 -6.32
CA ARG A 138 10.62 8.10 -6.97
C ARG A 138 11.18 9.49 -6.69
N GLU A 139 10.37 10.54 -6.84
CA GLU A 139 10.79 11.93 -6.70
C GLU A 139 11.16 12.30 -5.27
N ARG A 140 10.37 11.82 -4.31
CA ARG A 140 10.60 12.00 -2.87
C ARG A 140 11.57 10.96 -2.28
N ARG A 141 12.09 10.04 -3.12
CA ARG A 141 13.00 8.95 -2.74
C ARG A 141 12.46 8.15 -1.55
N CYS A 142 11.17 7.82 -1.59
CA CYS A 142 10.54 6.98 -0.59
C CYS A 142 11.03 5.53 -0.74
N ASP A 143 11.44 4.91 0.37
CA ASP A 143 11.97 3.54 0.40
C ASP A 143 10.88 2.48 0.59
N MET A 144 9.63 2.90 0.77
CA MET A 144 8.47 2.03 0.95
C MET A 144 7.19 2.78 0.55
N VAL A 145 6.18 2.04 0.09
CA VAL A 145 4.80 2.53 -0.04
C VAL A 145 3.91 1.80 0.97
N VAL A 146 3.15 2.53 1.76
CA VAL A 146 2.12 1.99 2.67
C VAL A 146 0.77 2.40 2.12
N ILE A 147 -0.04 1.44 1.65
CA ILE A 147 -1.26 1.72 0.89
C ILE A 147 -2.44 0.89 1.38
N GLY A 148 -3.60 1.53 1.44
CA GLY A 148 -4.88 0.88 1.65
C GLY A 148 -5.27 0.04 0.44
N SER A 149 -5.52 -1.25 0.65
CA SER A 149 -5.74 -2.18 -0.46
C SER A 149 -7.19 -2.65 -0.55
N TYR A 150 -7.77 -3.09 0.57
CA TYR A 150 -9.11 -3.68 0.64
C TYR A 150 -9.98 -2.93 1.64
N GLY A 151 -11.29 -2.97 1.43
CA GLY A 151 -12.28 -2.71 2.47
C GLY A 151 -13.26 -3.88 2.47
N PHE A 152 -13.67 -4.35 3.64
CA PHE A 152 -14.64 -5.44 3.74
C PHE A 152 -16.05 -4.90 3.47
N ASN A 153 -16.52 -4.95 2.22
CA ASN A 153 -17.94 -4.82 1.93
C ASN A 153 -18.49 -6.23 1.58
N PRO A 154 -19.25 -6.89 2.49
CA PRO A 154 -19.75 -8.24 2.26
C PRO A 154 -20.69 -8.37 1.05
N LEU A 155 -21.21 -7.25 0.53
CA LEU A 155 -22.18 -7.21 -0.55
C LEU A 155 -21.57 -6.89 -1.93
N LEU A 156 -20.29 -6.53 -2.02
CA LEU A 156 -19.63 -6.17 -3.28
C LEU A 156 -18.39 -7.02 -3.49
N GLU A 157 -18.22 -7.56 -4.70
CA GLU A 157 -16.98 -8.20 -5.11
C GLU A 157 -15.81 -7.23 -4.88
N ILE A 158 -14.80 -7.70 -4.12
CA ILE A 158 -13.60 -6.93 -3.78
C ILE A 158 -12.80 -6.68 -5.07
N MET A 159 -13.03 -5.54 -5.73
CA MET A 159 -12.15 -5.07 -6.78
C MET A 159 -10.87 -4.53 -6.14
N LEU A 160 -9.72 -5.07 -6.57
CA LEU A 160 -8.45 -4.40 -6.38
C LEU A 160 -8.55 -3.02 -7.05
N GLY A 161 -8.26 -1.96 -6.30
CA GLY A 161 -8.19 -0.62 -6.89
C GLY A 161 -7.17 -0.62 -8.02
N SER A 162 -7.54 -0.05 -9.17
CA SER A 162 -6.66 0.04 -10.35
C SER A 162 -5.30 0.67 -10.01
N SER A 163 -5.27 1.61 -9.06
CA SER A 163 -4.06 2.24 -8.53
C SER A 163 -3.14 1.25 -7.81
N VAL A 164 -3.68 0.33 -7.00
CA VAL A 164 -2.89 -0.66 -6.26
C VAL A 164 -2.24 -1.65 -7.24
N ASP A 165 -3.00 -2.13 -8.23
CA ASP A 165 -2.48 -3.03 -9.27
C ASP A 165 -1.37 -2.37 -10.10
N GLN A 166 -1.49 -1.07 -10.36
CA GLN A 166 -0.46 -0.31 -11.05
C GLN A 166 0.79 -0.14 -10.18
N VAL A 167 0.64 0.27 -8.91
CA VAL A 167 1.75 0.42 -7.97
C VAL A 167 2.50 -0.89 -7.77
N LEU A 168 1.81 -2.02 -7.59
CA LEU A 168 2.45 -3.33 -7.45
C LEU A 168 3.22 -3.76 -8.71
N ARG A 169 2.80 -3.27 -9.89
CA ARG A 169 3.46 -3.55 -11.17
C ARG A 169 4.68 -2.66 -11.40
N GLU A 170 4.71 -1.44 -10.90
CA GLU A 170 5.75 -0.46 -11.20
C GLU A 170 6.73 -0.25 -10.04
N SER A 171 6.31 -0.59 -8.82
CA SER A 171 7.09 -0.31 -7.62
C SER A 171 8.41 -1.06 -7.62
N ARG A 172 9.46 -0.30 -7.31
CA ARG A 172 10.81 -0.81 -7.07
C ARG A 172 11.15 -0.84 -5.59
N VAL A 173 10.19 -0.51 -4.73
CA VAL A 173 10.31 -0.49 -3.27
C VAL A 173 9.27 -1.40 -2.63
N PRO A 174 9.47 -1.87 -1.38
CA PRO A 174 8.45 -2.62 -0.67
C PRO A 174 7.11 -1.87 -0.63
N VAL A 175 6.03 -2.62 -0.86
CA VAL A 175 4.65 -2.13 -0.80
C VAL A 175 3.92 -2.87 0.31
N LEU A 176 3.58 -2.17 1.39
CA LEU A 176 2.76 -2.68 2.47
C LEU A 176 1.29 -2.41 2.16
N LEU A 177 0.54 -3.49 1.96
CA LEU A 177 -0.88 -3.50 1.64
C LEU A 177 -1.69 -3.70 2.93
N CYS A 178 -2.36 -2.64 3.36
CA CYS A 178 -3.21 -2.61 4.56
C CYS A 178 -4.66 -2.95 4.19
N ARG A 179 -5.38 -3.55 5.15
CA ARG A 179 -6.76 -4.04 4.98
C ARG A 179 -7.77 -3.09 5.59
#